data_AF-A0A940VEC5-F1
#
_entry.id   AF-A0A940VEC5-F1
#
_cell.length_a   1.000
_cell.length_b   1.000
_cell.length_c   1.000
_cell.angle_alpha   90.00
_cell.angle_beta   90.00
_cell.angle_gamma   90.00
#
_symmetry.space_group_name_H-M   'P 1'
#
loop_
_entity.id
_entity.type
_entity.pdbx_description
1 polymer ?
#
loop_
_entity_poly.entity_id
_entity_poly.type
_entity_poly.pdbx_seq_one_letter_code
_entity_poly.pdbx_strand_id
1 'polypeptide(L)'
;AEGVPKAQTMVLVSMILFELLRAFSCRSMHFTIVQLGFFSNRWLVLATLSSVLLMVAVIYIPSWATAFHTVSIGLSDWGVALGVGGGGFVVVEGGKWLAARRRLTRGRPAAQMH
;
A
#
# COMPACT_ATOMS: atom_id res chain seq x y z
N ALA A 1 0.46 9.08 30.25
CA ALA A 1 0.94 9.93 29.13
C ALA A 1 1.74 9.12 28.08
N GLU A 2 1.75 7.78 28.12
CA GLU A 2 2.57 6.93 27.24
C GLU A 2 2.01 6.73 25.82
N GLY A 3 0.87 7.34 25.48
CA GLY A 3 0.21 7.17 24.19
C GLY A 3 0.84 7.93 23.02
N VAL A 4 1.55 9.04 23.29
CA VAL A 4 2.02 9.96 22.22
C VAL A 4 3.12 9.33 21.36
N PRO A 5 4.19 8.72 21.90
CA PRO A 5 5.25 8.12 21.08
C PRO A 5 4.76 6.90 20.28
N LYS A 6 3.87 6.10 20.89
CA LYS A 6 3.25 4.97 20.21
C LYS A 6 2.37 5.42 19.05
N ALA A 7 1.55 6.45 19.25
CA ALA A 7 0.71 7.02 18.19
C ALA A 7 1.55 7.58 17.04
N GLN A 8 2.64 8.30 17.32
CA GLN A 8 3.56 8.80 16.29
C GLN A 8 4.15 7.65 15.46
N THR A 9 4.59 6.57 16.11
CA THR A 9 5.12 5.40 15.41
C THR A 9 4.05 4.73 14.55
N MET A 10 2.83 4.56 15.07
CA MET A 10 1.70 3.99 14.34
C MET A 10 1.32 4.81 13.11
N VAL A 11 1.32 6.13 13.22
CA VAL A 11 1.06 7.05 12.10
C VAL A 11 2.17 6.93 11.06
N LEU A 12 3.45 6.95 11.48
CA LEU A 12 4.59 6.80 10.59
C LEU A 12 4.52 5.49 9.80
N VAL A 13 4.31 4.36 10.48
CA VAL A 13 4.22 3.04 9.85
C VAL A 13 3.04 2.97 8.89
N SER A 14 1.86 3.42 9.32
CA SER A 14 0.66 3.41 8.47
C SER A 14 0.84 4.27 7.22
N MET A 15 1.50 5.43 7.35
CA MET A 15 1.81 6.33 6.25
C MET A 15 2.81 5.71 5.26
N ILE A 16 3.90 5.11 5.76
CA ILE A 16 4.87 4.42 4.89
C ILE A 16 4.18 3.28 4.13
N LEU A 17 3.37 2.46 4.82
CA LEU A 17 2.61 1.38 4.19
C LEU A 17 1.66 1.90 3.10
N PHE A 18 0.96 3.00 3.37
CA PHE A 18 0.08 3.65 2.40
C PHE A 18 0.84 4.16 1.17
N GLU A 19 1.99 4.81 1.35
CA GLU A 19 2.82 5.30 0.24
C GLU A 19 3.38 4.15 -0.61
N LEU A 20 3.81 3.05 0.02
CA LEU A 20 4.26 1.86 -0.71
C LEU A 20 3.14 1.30 -1.59
N LEU A 21 1.94 1.12 -1.02
CA LEU A 21 0.78 0.62 -1.76
C LEU A 21 0.33 1.59 -2.87
N ARG A 22 0.42 2.89 -2.64
CA ARG A 22 0.20 3.91 -3.67
C ARG A 22 1.21 3.82 -4.80
N ALA A 23 2.49 3.63 -4.50
CA ALA A 23 3.54 3.48 -5.51
C ALA A 23 3.26 2.27 -6.42
N PHE A 24 2.79 1.15 -5.86
CA PHE A 24 2.30 0.01 -6.66
C PHE A 24 1.10 0.39 -7.54
N SER A 25 0.13 1.10 -6.96
CA SER A 25 -1.11 1.46 -7.64
C SER A 25 -0.91 2.46 -8.79
N CYS A 26 -0.07 3.48 -8.60
CA CYS A 26 0.26 4.49 -9.62
C CYS A 26 0.94 3.87 -10.84
N ARG A 27 1.82 2.88 -10.65
CA ARG A 27 2.38 2.16 -11.79
C ARG A 27 1.30 1.37 -12.55
N SER A 28 0.31 0.86 -11.82
CA SER A 28 -0.77 0.04 -12.36
C SER A 28 -1.84 0.86 -13.13
N MET A 29 -1.51 2.07 -13.62
CA MET A 29 -2.46 3.04 -14.20
C MET A 29 -3.36 2.50 -15.33
N HIS A 30 -3.00 1.40 -16.01
CA HIS A 30 -3.77 0.87 -17.16
C HIS A 30 -4.44 -0.49 -16.91
N PHE A 31 -4.07 -1.23 -15.86
CA PHE A 31 -4.56 -2.59 -15.62
C PHE A 31 -4.65 -2.86 -14.12
N THR A 32 -5.51 -3.78 -13.67
CA THR A 32 -5.61 -4.15 -12.23
C THR A 32 -4.35 -4.87 -11.76
N ILE A 33 -3.94 -4.69 -10.51
CA ILE A 33 -2.74 -5.35 -9.94
C ILE A 33 -2.92 -6.89 -9.98
N VAL A 34 -4.17 -7.33 -9.89
CA VAL A 34 -4.60 -8.74 -10.00
C VAL A 34 -4.36 -9.32 -11.41
N GLN A 35 -4.39 -8.49 -12.47
CA GLN A 35 -4.17 -8.93 -13.85
C GLN A 35 -2.69 -8.86 -14.28
N LEU A 36 -1.88 -7.97 -13.69
CA LEU A 36 -0.45 -7.87 -14.01
C LEU A 36 0.42 -8.85 -13.23
N GLY A 37 -0.07 -9.36 -12.09
CA GLY A 37 0.73 -10.15 -11.18
C GLY A 37 1.65 -9.29 -10.32
N PHE A 38 1.62 -9.53 -9.01
CA PHE A 38 2.39 -8.77 -8.00
C PHE A 38 3.91 -8.77 -8.27
N PHE A 39 4.41 -9.78 -8.98
CA PHE A 39 5.85 -10.00 -9.25
C PHE A 39 6.30 -9.62 -10.67
N SER A 40 5.45 -8.99 -11.49
CA SER A 40 5.83 -8.65 -12.88
C SER A 40 7.06 -7.75 -12.97
N ASN A 41 7.42 -7.03 -11.90
CA ASN A 41 8.65 -6.25 -11.87
C ASN A 41 9.40 -6.34 -10.55
N ARG A 42 10.54 -7.01 -10.67
CA ARG A 42 11.50 -7.28 -9.63
C ARG A 42 12.09 -6.00 -9.03
N TRP A 43 12.26 -4.93 -9.81
CA TRP A 43 12.77 -3.65 -9.31
C TRP A 43 11.79 -2.95 -8.37
N LEU A 44 10.49 -2.97 -8.69
CA LEU A 44 9.48 -2.38 -7.82
C LEU A 44 9.33 -3.18 -6.52
N VAL A 45 9.35 -4.51 -6.62
CA VAL A 45 9.35 -5.40 -5.46
C VAL A 45 10.58 -5.16 -4.60
N LEU A 46 11.77 -5.03 -5.21
CA LEU A 46 13.02 -4.77 -4.48
C LEU A 46 12.99 -3.42 -3.77
N ALA A 47 12.53 -2.36 -4.45
CA ALA A 47 12.39 -1.02 -3.85
C ALA A 47 11.38 -1.00 -2.68
N THR A 48 10.31 -1.80 -2.79
CA THR A 48 9.34 -1.96 -1.70
C THR A 48 9.96 -2.71 -0.54
N LEU A 49 10.60 -3.85 -0.80
CA LEU A 49 11.26 -4.64 0.24
C LEU A 49 12.35 -3.83 0.95
N SER A 50 13.16 -3.07 0.21
CA SER A 50 14.17 -2.20 0.83
C SER A 50 13.52 -1.12 1.71
N SER A 51 12.38 -0.58 1.31
CA SER A 51 11.65 0.42 2.10
C SER A 51 11.04 -0.19 3.37
N VAL A 52 10.48 -1.39 3.29
CA VAL A 52 9.98 -2.12 4.47
C VAL A 52 11.12 -2.46 5.41
N LEU A 53 12.26 -2.93 4.89
CA LEU A 53 13.45 -3.22 5.69
C LEU A 53 13.97 -1.97 6.39
N LEU A 54 14.03 -0.83 5.69
CA LEU A 54 14.43 0.44 6.28
C LEU A 54 13.47 0.89 7.38
N MET A 55 12.16 0.76 7.15
CA MET A 55 11.14 1.06 8.17
C MET A 55 11.32 0.20 9.42
N VAL A 56 11.52 -1.12 9.27
CA VAL A 56 11.80 -2.03 10.39
C VAL A 56 13.09 -1.63 11.10
N ALA A 57 14.15 -1.31 10.35
CA ALA A 57 15.40 -0.85 10.91
C ALA A 57 15.24 0.44 11.74
N VAL A 58 14.44 1.41 11.29
CA VAL A 58 14.15 2.64 12.05
C VAL A 58 13.43 2.37 13.37
N ILE A 59 12.60 1.33 13.45
CA ILE A 59 11.82 0.99 14.65
C ILE A 59 12.66 0.19 15.66
N TYR A 60 13.52 -0.73 15.19
CA TYR A 60 14.22 -1.67 16.06
C TYR A 60 15.70 -1.34 16.31
N ILE A 61 16.33 -0.46 15.53
CA ILE A 61 17.70 0.01 15.79
C ILE A 61 17.64 1.17 16.79
N PRO A 62 18.22 1.06 18.00
CA PRO A 62 18.07 2.07 19.06
C PRO A 62 18.52 3.48 18.66
N SER A 63 19.61 3.59 17.90
CA SER A 63 20.12 4.87 17.41
C SER A 63 19.15 5.58 16.47
N TRP A 64 18.46 4.82 15.62
CA TRP A 64 17.49 5.36 14.67
C TRP A 64 16.14 5.59 15.34
N ALA A 65 15.73 4.69 16.22
CA ALA A 65 14.49 4.84 16.98
C ALA A 65 14.52 6.13 17.82
N THR A 66 15.68 6.46 18.40
CA THR A 66 15.87 7.73 19.13
C THR A 66 15.80 8.94 18.20
N ALA A 67 16.43 8.87 17.01
CA ALA A 67 16.43 9.96 16.04
C ALA A 67 15.03 10.26 15.44
N PHE A 68 14.21 9.22 15.26
CA PHE A 68 12.86 9.34 14.71
C PHE A 68 11.76 9.34 15.78
N HIS A 69 12.14 9.34 17.07
CA HIS A 69 11.23 9.23 18.21
C HIS A 69 10.22 8.07 18.09
N THR A 70 10.67 6.93 17.56
CA THR A 70 9.84 5.74 17.41
C THR A 70 9.97 4.82 18.63
N VAL A 71 8.92 4.03 18.86
CA VAL A 71 8.90 3.00 19.89
C VAL A 71 8.65 1.64 19.26
N SER A 72 9.19 0.59 19.88
CA SER A 72 8.89 -0.79 19.50
C SER A 72 7.38 -1.03 19.54
N ILE A 73 6.83 -1.51 18.43
CA ILE A 73 5.42 -1.87 18.31
C ILE A 73 5.25 -3.39 18.24
N GLY A 74 4.16 -3.88 18.82
CA GLY A 74 3.83 -5.32 18.84
C GLY A 74 3.23 -5.81 17.52
N LEU A 75 3.11 -7.12 17.37
CA LEU A 75 2.50 -7.74 16.18
C LEU A 75 1.04 -7.32 15.95
N SER A 76 0.29 -7.08 17.02
CA SER A 76 -1.09 -6.58 16.94
C SER A 76 -1.17 -5.18 16.32
N ASP A 77 -0.25 -4.31 16.72
CA ASP A 77 -0.14 -2.94 16.21
C ASP A 77 0.25 -2.92 14.73
N TRP A 78 1.13 -3.84 14.30
CA TRP A 78 1.43 -4.07 12.88
C TRP A 78 0.19 -4.43 12.07
N GLY A 79 -0.68 -5.30 12.61
CA GLY A 79 -1.94 -5.66 11.96
C GLY A 79 -2.87 -4.46 11.78
N VAL A 80 -2.96 -3.59 12.79
CA VAL A 80 -3.74 -2.35 12.70
C VAL A 80 -3.14 -1.39 11.67
N ALA A 81 -1.82 -1.20 11.68
CA ALA A 81 -1.15 -0.30 10.74
C ALA A 81 -1.28 -0.79 9.28
N LEU A 82 -1.24 -2.11 9.05
CA LEU A 82 -1.54 -2.72 7.75
C LEU A 82 -3.00 -2.50 7.34
N GLY A 83 -3.95 -2.62 8.27
CA GLY A 83 -5.35 -2.32 7.99
C GLY A 83 -5.58 -0.86 7.60
N VAL A 84 -4.98 0.07 8.35
CA VAL A 84 -5.11 1.51 8.10
C VAL A 84 -4.40 1.92 6.81
N GLY A 85 -3.12 1.54 6.65
CA GLY A 85 -2.34 1.84 5.44
C GLY A 85 -2.90 1.15 4.19
N GLY A 86 -3.47 -0.05 4.36
CA GLY A 86 -4.11 -0.83 3.31
C GLY A 86 -5.47 -0.29 2.85
N GLY A 87 -6.16 0.52 3.67
CA GLY A 87 -7.49 1.02 3.35
C GLY A 87 -7.56 1.75 2.00
N GLY A 88 -6.56 2.57 1.69
CA GLY A 88 -6.52 3.28 0.41
C GLY A 88 -6.26 2.38 -0.80
N PHE A 89 -5.51 1.30 -0.62
CA PHE A 89 -5.30 0.30 -1.67
C PHE A 89 -6.61 -0.39 -2.03
N VAL A 90 -7.42 -0.75 -1.03
CA VAL A 90 -8.73 -1.38 -1.22
C VAL A 90 -9.66 -0.45 -2.02
N VAL A 91 -9.67 0.84 -1.71
CA VAL A 91 -10.47 1.83 -2.45
C VAL A 91 -10.04 1.93 -3.91
N VAL A 92 -8.73 2.02 -4.17
CA VAL A 92 -8.19 2.19 -5.53
C VAL A 92 -8.41 0.93 -6.38
N GLU A 93 -8.07 -0.26 -5.88
CA GLU A 93 -8.28 -1.50 -6.62
C GLU A 93 -9.78 -1.84 -6.74
N GLY A 94 -10.59 -1.53 -5.72
CA GLY A 94 -12.05 -1.63 -5.80
C GLY A 94 -12.65 -0.74 -6.88
N GLY A 95 -12.18 0.51 -6.99
CA GLY A 95 -12.57 1.43 -8.07
C GLY A 95 -12.20 0.91 -9.46
N LYS A 96 -10.98 0.37 -9.62
CA LYS A 96 -10.52 -0.23 -10.89
C LYS A 96 -11.32 -1.47 -11.24
N TRP A 97 -11.64 -2.32 -10.26
CA TRP A 97 -12.47 -3.50 -10.46
C TRP A 97 -13.90 -3.13 -10.88
N LEU A 98 -14.49 -2.10 -10.26
CA LEU A 98 -15.79 -1.58 -10.66
C LEU A 98 -15.76 -1.00 -12.08
N ALA A 99 -14.72 -0.24 -12.42
CA ALA A 99 -14.53 0.29 -13.78
C ALA A 99 -14.33 -0.81 -14.82
N ALA A 100 -13.58 -1.88 -14.50
CA ALA A 100 -13.41 -3.04 -15.35
C ALA A 100 -14.74 -3.78 -15.59
N ARG A 101 -15.58 -3.94 -14.55
CA ARG A 101 -16.94 -4.50 -14.67
C ARG A 101 -17.85 -3.64 -15.54
N ARG A 102 -17.73 -2.31 -15.48
CA ARG A 102 -18.48 -1.38 -16.35
C ARG A 102 -18.03 -1.45 -17.81
N ARG A 103 -16.76 -1.79 -18.10
CA ARG A 103 -16.27 -1.97 -19.48
C ARG A 103 -16.83 -3.22 -20.15
N LEU A 104 -17.02 -4.31 -19.40
CA LEU A 104 -17.64 -5.54 -19.92
C LEU A 104 -19.14 -5.37 -20.24
N THR A 105 -19.84 -4.48 -19.55
CA THR A 105 -21.27 -4.18 -19.80
C THR A 105 -21.50 -3.13 -20.89
N ARG A 106 -20.49 -2.33 -21.27
CA ARG A 106 -20.57 -1.32 -22.34
C ARG A 106 -20.10 -1.78 -23.72
N GLY A 107 -19.73 -3.06 -23.88
CA GLY A 107 -19.23 -3.63 -25.12
C GLY A 107 -20.30 -4.34 -25.96
N ARG A 108 -21.24 -3.57 -26.55
CA ARG A 108 -21.82 -3.82 -27.88
C ARG A 108 -22.69 -2.62 -28.29
N PRO A 109 -22.14 -1.54 -28.88
CA PRO A 109 -22.92 -0.76 -29.82
C PRO A 109 -23.21 -1.68 -31.01
N ALA A 110 -24.46 -2.10 -31.13
CA ALA A 110 -25.00 -2.65 -32.37
C ALA A 110 -24.88 -1.56 -33.45
N ALA A 111 -23.79 -1.58 -34.21
CA ALA A 111 -23.62 -0.75 -35.39
C ALA A 111 -22.83 -1.52 -36.46
N GLN A 112 -23.21 -2.78 -36.67
CA GLN A 112 -23.29 -3.34 -38.01
C GLN A 112 -24.74 -3.15 -38.46
N MET A 113 -25.06 -2.00 -39.03
CA MET A 113 -26.19 -1.83 -39.97
C MET A 113 -25.87 -0.61 -40.83
N HIS A 114 -25.04 -0.80 -41.85
CA HIS A 114 -25.26 -0.34 -43.22
C HIS A 114 -24.16 -0.86 -44.14
#